data_AF-Q9BDB9-F1
#
_entry.id   AF-Q9BDB9-F1
#
_cell.length_a   1.000
_cell.length_b   1.000
_cell.length_c   1.000
_cell.angle_alpha   90.00
_cell.angle_beta   90.00
_cell.angle_gamma   90.00
#
_symmetry.space_group_name_H-M   'P 1'
#
loop_
_entity.id
_entity.type
_entity.pdbx_description
1 polymer ?
#
loop_
_entity_poly.entity_id
_entity_poly.type
_entity_poly.pdbx_seq_one_letter_code
_entity_poly.pdbx_strand_id
1 'polypeptide(L)'
;VLLPLLVLVLLVWVQPSLEESAAEKFERQHMDSSPFSSNSTYCNLMMKRRNMTRGRCKPKNTFIHESLEDVKAICSEKNITCKNGQPNCHQSNSTMNITDCRQTGGSKYPNCAYKTSQKQKYIIVACEGTPSVP
;
A
#
# COMPACT_ATOMS: atom_id res chain seq x y z
N VAL A 1 23.13 -29.36 48.12
CA VAL A 1 22.35 -30.05 47.08
C VAL A 1 21.16 -29.16 46.74
N LEU A 2 21.13 -28.64 45.50
CA LEU A 2 19.98 -28.24 44.67
C LEU A 2 18.86 -27.38 45.31
N LEU A 3 18.46 -26.20 44.84
CA LEU A 3 18.52 -25.62 43.50
C LEU A 3 18.52 -24.08 43.57
N PRO A 4 19.41 -23.37 42.84
CA PRO A 4 19.22 -21.97 42.50
C PRO A 4 18.34 -21.88 41.25
N LEU A 5 17.01 -22.02 41.38
CA LEU A 5 16.09 -22.01 40.23
C LEU A 5 14.76 -21.39 40.60
N LEU A 6 14.76 -20.12 41.02
CA LEU A 6 13.57 -19.29 40.89
C LEU A 6 13.91 -17.80 40.76
N VAL A 7 15.06 -17.51 40.14
CA VAL A 7 15.12 -16.38 39.21
C VAL A 7 14.33 -16.82 37.97
N LEU A 8 13.01 -16.99 38.12
CA LEU A 8 12.09 -16.98 36.99
C LEU A 8 12.04 -15.52 36.57
N VAL A 9 13.09 -15.15 35.85
CA VAL A 9 13.17 -14.01 34.98
C VAL A 9 11.94 -14.12 34.08
N LEU A 10 10.82 -13.54 34.52
CA LEU A 10 9.73 -13.12 33.65
C LEU A 10 10.27 -11.94 32.86
N LEU A 11 11.27 -12.19 32.00
CA LEU A 11 11.41 -11.48 30.75
C LEU A 11 10.18 -11.91 29.96
N VAL A 12 9.06 -11.26 30.26
CA VAL A 12 8.04 -11.03 29.26
C VAL A 12 8.79 -10.27 28.17
N TRP A 13 9.34 -11.01 27.22
CA TRP A 13 9.73 -10.45 25.94
C TRP A 13 8.41 -9.98 25.33
N VAL A 14 8.04 -8.75 25.68
CA VAL A 14 7.13 -7.96 24.88
C VAL A 14 7.86 -7.84 23.55
N GLN A 15 7.57 -8.76 22.63
CA GLN A 15 7.98 -8.59 21.25
C GLN A 15 7.39 -7.24 20.84
N PRO A 16 8.23 -6.25 20.49
CA PRO A 16 7.68 -5.04 19.90
C PRO A 16 6.89 -5.51 18.69
N SER A 17 5.59 -5.20 18.63
CA SER A 17 4.91 -5.26 17.34
C SER A 17 5.71 -4.32 16.44
N LEU A 18 6.34 -4.88 15.40
CA LEU A 18 6.98 -4.06 14.38
C LEU A 18 5.81 -3.32 13.69
N GLU A 19 5.52 -2.11 14.15
CA GLU A 19 4.50 -1.25 13.55
C GLU A 19 4.93 -0.90 12.14
N GLU A 20 4.04 -1.14 11.17
CA GLU A 20 4.28 -0.82 9.76
C GLU A 20 4.33 0.71 9.59
N SER A 21 5.43 1.22 9.05
CA SER A 21 5.58 2.64 8.73
C SER A 21 4.62 3.09 7.62
N ALA A 22 4.40 4.39 7.49
CA ALA A 22 3.55 4.95 6.42
C ALA A 22 4.07 4.56 5.02
N ALA A 23 5.39 4.62 4.81
CA ALA A 23 6.04 4.25 3.56
C ALA A 23 5.90 2.74 3.25
N GLU A 24 6.14 1.86 4.23
CA GLU A 24 5.92 0.42 4.05
C GLU A 24 4.45 0.10 3.72
N LYS A 25 3.53 0.81 4.37
CA LYS A 25 2.09 0.70 4.11
C LYS A 25 1.74 1.19 2.70
N PHE A 26 2.35 2.26 2.22
CA PHE A 26 2.21 2.73 0.84
C PHE A 26 2.70 1.64 -0.13
N GLU A 27 3.91 1.14 0.05
CA GLU A 27 4.51 0.10 -0.80
C GLU A 27 3.62 -1.16 -0.84
N ARG A 28 3.18 -1.65 0.33
CA ARG A 28 2.28 -2.81 0.41
C ARG A 28 0.96 -2.56 -0.32
N GLN A 29 0.36 -1.38 -0.20
CA GLN A 29 -0.98 -1.12 -0.75
C GLN A 29 -0.95 -0.69 -2.21
N HIS A 30 0.11 -0.06 -2.68
CA HIS A 30 0.11 0.68 -3.94
C HIS A 30 1.18 0.26 -4.93
N MET A 31 2.26 -0.42 -4.52
CA MET A 31 3.32 -0.82 -5.45
C MET A 31 3.15 -2.25 -5.96
N ASP A 32 3.30 -2.48 -7.25
CA ASP A 32 3.44 -3.82 -7.84
C ASP A 32 4.33 -3.76 -9.09
N SER A 33 5.64 -3.82 -8.94
CA SER A 33 6.59 -3.77 -10.05
C SER A 33 6.59 -5.02 -10.95
N SER A 34 5.60 -5.90 -10.79
CA SER A 34 5.37 -7.04 -11.68
C SER A 34 4.92 -6.55 -13.06
N PRO A 35 5.16 -7.32 -14.13
CA PRO A 35 4.72 -6.93 -15.46
C PRO A 35 3.23 -6.66 -15.53
N PHE A 36 2.89 -5.54 -16.18
CA PHE A 36 1.51 -5.12 -16.44
C PHE A 36 0.77 -6.20 -17.25
N SER A 37 -0.10 -6.98 -16.60
CA SER A 37 -0.79 -8.14 -17.22
C SER A 37 -2.31 -8.01 -17.15
N SER A 38 -3.02 -8.22 -18.27
CA SER A 38 -4.46 -7.97 -18.44
C SER A 38 -5.38 -9.00 -17.79
N ASN A 39 -5.09 -9.40 -16.56
CA ASN A 39 -5.86 -10.41 -15.84
C ASN A 39 -7.04 -9.78 -15.07
N SER A 40 -8.27 -10.12 -15.45
CA SER A 40 -9.48 -9.64 -14.79
C SER A 40 -9.55 -10.01 -13.29
N THR A 41 -8.89 -11.11 -12.88
CA THR A 41 -8.83 -11.58 -11.49
C THR A 41 -7.75 -10.90 -10.65
N TYR A 42 -6.90 -10.06 -11.26
CA TYR A 42 -5.77 -9.40 -10.61
C TYR A 42 -6.16 -8.71 -9.31
N CYS A 43 -7.21 -7.88 -9.31
CA CYS A 43 -7.60 -7.16 -8.10
C CYS A 43 -8.09 -8.09 -6.98
N ASN A 44 -8.83 -9.17 -7.29
CA ASN A 44 -9.25 -10.12 -6.27
C ASN A 44 -8.04 -10.77 -5.57
N LEU A 45 -7.02 -11.11 -6.37
CA LEU A 45 -5.79 -11.71 -5.88
C LEU A 45 -4.95 -10.72 -5.07
N MET A 46 -4.67 -9.54 -5.64
CA MET A 46 -3.76 -8.57 -5.05
C MET A 46 -4.34 -7.89 -3.83
N MET A 47 -5.64 -7.55 -3.83
CA MET A 47 -6.28 -7.00 -2.63
C MET A 47 -6.20 -7.97 -1.45
N LYS A 48 -6.33 -9.28 -1.69
CA LYS A 48 -6.18 -10.33 -0.67
C LYS A 48 -4.72 -10.50 -0.25
N ARG A 49 -3.79 -10.65 -1.21
CA ARG A 49 -2.34 -10.82 -0.95
C ARG A 49 -1.75 -9.66 -0.16
N ARG A 50 -2.22 -8.44 -0.41
CA ARG A 50 -1.76 -7.22 0.28
C ARG A 50 -2.53 -6.92 1.55
N ASN A 51 -3.30 -7.88 2.08
CA ASN A 51 -4.05 -7.77 3.33
C ASN A 51 -5.09 -6.63 3.37
N MET A 52 -5.59 -6.18 2.21
CA MET A 52 -6.61 -5.13 2.11
C MET A 52 -8.06 -5.66 2.18
N THR A 53 -8.22 -6.97 2.39
CA THR A 53 -9.51 -7.65 2.58
C THR A 53 -9.65 -8.27 3.98
N ARG A 54 -8.76 -7.94 4.93
CA ARG A 54 -8.84 -8.42 6.32
C ARG A 54 -9.85 -7.57 7.11
N GLY A 55 -10.82 -8.21 7.76
CA GLY A 55 -11.89 -7.58 8.55
C GLY A 55 -12.94 -6.81 7.74
N ARG A 56 -12.59 -6.26 6.57
CA ARG A 56 -13.48 -5.57 5.64
C ARG A 56 -12.91 -5.59 4.23
N CYS A 57 -13.74 -5.35 3.23
CA CYS A 57 -13.29 -5.10 1.86
C CYS A 57 -12.90 -3.62 1.70
N LYS A 58 -11.63 -3.29 1.42
CA LYS A 58 -11.24 -1.93 1.06
C LYS A 58 -11.94 -1.55 -0.25
N PRO A 59 -12.76 -0.48 -0.32
CA PRO A 59 -13.64 -0.24 -1.48
C PRO A 59 -12.92 0.12 -2.79
N LYS A 60 -11.81 0.85 -2.69
CA LYS A 60 -11.00 1.28 -3.83
C LYS A 60 -9.52 1.17 -3.51
N ASN A 61 -8.72 0.81 -4.49
CA ASN A 61 -7.26 0.83 -4.43
C ASN A 61 -6.68 1.01 -5.85
N THR A 62 -5.45 1.50 -5.94
CA THR A 62 -4.71 1.57 -7.20
C THR A 62 -3.34 0.94 -6.97
N PHE A 63 -2.93 0.04 -7.86
CA PHE A 63 -1.58 -0.51 -7.93
C PHE A 63 -0.80 0.18 -9.05
N ILE A 64 0.47 0.49 -8.79
CA ILE A 64 1.40 1.16 -9.70
C ILE A 64 2.42 0.13 -10.18
N HIS A 65 2.56 0.00 -11.49
CA HIS A 65 3.42 -0.99 -12.16
C HIS A 65 4.71 -0.37 -12.68
N GLU A 66 5.33 0.46 -11.85
CA GLU A 66 6.61 1.12 -12.12
C GLU A 66 7.64 0.67 -11.07
N SER A 67 8.89 1.10 -11.23
CA SER A 67 9.90 0.88 -10.20
C SER A 67 9.57 1.71 -8.95
N LEU A 68 10.01 1.23 -7.79
CA LEU A 68 9.88 1.99 -6.54
C LEU A 68 10.67 3.31 -6.59
N GLU A 69 11.78 3.33 -7.30
CA GLU A 69 12.61 4.52 -7.49
C GLU A 69 11.85 5.59 -8.27
N ASP A 70 11.21 5.23 -9.39
CA ASP A 70 10.41 6.15 -10.20
C ASP A 70 9.24 6.73 -9.40
N VAL A 71 8.59 5.90 -8.56
CA VAL A 71 7.47 6.37 -7.73
C VAL A 71 7.93 7.29 -6.59
N LYS A 72 9.09 7.01 -5.99
CA LYS A 72 9.71 7.90 -4.98
C LYS A 72 10.17 9.23 -5.61
N ALA A 73 10.65 9.20 -6.85
CA ALA A 73 11.09 10.40 -7.57
C ALA A 73 9.96 11.45 -7.73
N ILE A 74 8.68 11.01 -7.78
CA ILE A 74 7.52 11.92 -7.85
C ILE A 74 7.53 12.94 -6.72
N CYS A 75 8.02 12.61 -5.53
CA CYS A 75 8.09 13.53 -4.40
C CYS A 75 9.00 14.76 -4.63
N SER A 76 9.79 14.76 -5.71
CA SER A 76 10.60 15.91 -6.16
C SER A 76 10.03 16.57 -7.43
N GLU A 77 8.88 16.12 -7.92
CA GLU A 77 8.22 16.63 -9.12
C GLU A 77 7.16 17.70 -8.77
N LYS A 78 6.23 17.97 -9.70
CA LYS A 78 5.25 19.05 -9.60
C LYS A 78 4.43 18.98 -8.31
N ASN A 79 4.71 19.91 -7.39
CA ASN A 79 3.93 20.08 -6.16
C ASN A 79 2.53 20.64 -6.48
N ILE A 80 1.50 20.04 -5.87
CA ILE A 80 0.10 20.43 -6.00
C ILE A 80 -0.60 20.30 -4.64
N THR A 81 -1.72 21.02 -4.47
CA THR A 81 -2.55 20.85 -3.28
C THR A 81 -3.29 19.50 -3.32
N CYS A 82 -3.17 18.73 -2.24
CA CYS A 82 -3.91 17.49 -2.04
C CYS A 82 -5.43 17.73 -1.99
N LYS A 83 -6.22 16.67 -2.20
CA LYS A 83 -7.70 16.73 -2.08
C LYS A 83 -8.19 17.10 -0.68
N ASN A 84 -7.37 16.88 0.35
CA ASN A 84 -7.62 17.28 1.74
C ASN A 84 -7.07 18.67 2.08
N GLY A 85 -6.55 19.42 1.09
CA GLY A 85 -6.00 20.76 1.29
C GLY A 85 -4.53 20.82 1.71
N GLN A 86 -3.88 19.67 1.98
CA GLN A 86 -2.47 19.67 2.39
C GLN A 86 -1.52 20.01 1.21
N PRO A 87 -0.38 20.68 1.46
CA PRO A 87 0.53 21.12 0.41
C PRO A 87 1.61 20.07 0.05
N ASN A 88 1.47 18.82 0.48
CA ASN A 88 2.48 17.78 0.31
C ASN A 88 2.14 16.76 -0.77
N CYS A 89 1.23 17.08 -1.70
CA CYS A 89 0.97 16.22 -2.85
C CYS A 89 1.85 16.58 -4.03
N HIS A 90 2.29 15.56 -4.75
CA HIS A 90 3.08 15.72 -5.97
C HIS A 90 2.45 14.92 -7.09
N GLN A 91 2.40 15.52 -8.28
CA GLN A 91 1.91 14.87 -9.49
C GLN A 91 3.09 14.42 -10.33
N SER A 92 3.00 13.20 -10.88
CA SER A 92 3.98 12.70 -11.83
C SER A 92 4.02 13.55 -13.12
N ASN A 93 5.21 13.69 -13.70
CA ASN A 93 5.52 14.39 -14.95
C ASN A 93 5.24 13.51 -16.17
N SER A 94 5.27 12.20 -15.98
CA SER A 94 4.91 11.20 -16.98
C SER A 94 3.71 10.38 -16.51
N THR A 95 3.01 9.77 -17.45
CA THR A 95 1.95 8.80 -17.13
C THR A 95 2.56 7.47 -16.73
N MET A 96 2.00 6.84 -15.70
CA MET A 96 2.43 5.54 -15.19
C MET A 96 1.37 4.47 -15.47
N ASN A 97 1.82 3.23 -15.59
CA ASN A 97 0.96 2.06 -15.72
C ASN A 97 0.33 1.74 -14.37
N ILE A 98 -1.01 1.73 -14.31
CA ILE A 98 -1.76 1.50 -13.08
C ILE A 98 -2.89 0.49 -13.26
N THR A 99 -3.22 -0.20 -12.17
CA THR A 99 -4.44 -0.98 -12.06
C THR A 99 -5.34 -0.42 -10.97
N ASP A 100 -6.49 0.10 -11.36
CA ASP A 100 -7.56 0.47 -10.44
C ASP A 100 -8.37 -0.77 -10.03
N CYS A 101 -8.51 -0.97 -8.73
CA CYS A 101 -9.35 -1.97 -8.10
C CYS A 101 -10.56 -1.29 -7.45
N ARG A 102 -11.76 -1.63 -7.92
CA ARG A 102 -13.02 -1.13 -7.36
C ARG A 102 -13.88 -2.29 -6.90
N GLN A 103 -14.29 -2.29 -5.64
CA GLN A 103 -15.21 -3.29 -5.10
C GLN A 103 -16.51 -3.33 -5.93
N THR A 104 -17.00 -4.52 -6.24
CA THR A 104 -18.25 -4.72 -6.99
C THR A 104 -19.47 -4.52 -6.09
N GLY A 105 -20.63 -4.20 -6.68
CA GLY A 105 -21.85 -3.92 -5.90
C GLY A 105 -22.34 -5.11 -5.06
N GLY A 106 -22.14 -6.35 -5.54
CA GLY A 106 -22.50 -7.57 -4.81
C GLY A 106 -21.42 -8.09 -3.85
N SER A 107 -20.29 -7.40 -3.70
CA SER A 107 -19.20 -7.87 -2.86
C SER A 107 -19.49 -7.67 -1.37
N LYS A 108 -19.29 -8.74 -0.58
CA LYS A 108 -19.47 -8.73 0.88
C LYS A 108 -18.36 -9.53 1.57
N TYR A 109 -17.82 -9.00 2.66
CA TYR A 109 -16.86 -9.72 3.51
C TYR A 109 -17.48 -11.05 4.02
N PRO A 110 -16.75 -12.18 4.02
CA PRO A 110 -15.32 -12.34 3.72
C PRO A 110 -14.96 -12.48 2.23
N ASN A 111 -15.95 -12.57 1.34
CA ASN A 111 -15.78 -12.81 -0.09
C ASN A 111 -15.72 -11.48 -0.87
N CYS A 112 -14.60 -10.78 -0.73
CA CYS A 112 -14.38 -9.51 -1.43
C CYS A 112 -14.16 -9.73 -2.94
N ALA A 113 -14.90 -9.00 -3.78
CA ALA A 113 -14.86 -9.08 -5.22
C ALA A 113 -14.66 -7.68 -5.82
N TYR A 114 -13.79 -7.62 -6.84
CA TYR A 114 -13.28 -6.38 -7.40
C TYR A 114 -13.35 -6.40 -8.92
N LYS A 115 -13.71 -5.25 -9.49
CA LYS A 115 -13.49 -4.92 -10.89
C LYS A 115 -12.05 -4.42 -11.04
N THR A 116 -11.31 -5.07 -11.93
CA THR A 116 -9.97 -4.67 -12.37
C THR A 116 -10.08 -3.70 -13.54
N SER A 117 -9.34 -2.60 -13.52
CA SER A 117 -9.30 -1.63 -14.62
C SER A 117 -7.89 -1.09 -14.82
N GLN A 118 -7.29 -1.48 -15.93
CA GLN A 118 -5.95 -1.07 -16.34
C GLN A 118 -5.98 0.26 -17.06
N LYS A 119 -5.04 1.15 -16.72
CA LYS A 119 -4.95 2.50 -17.26
C LYS A 119 -3.50 2.95 -17.28
N GLN A 120 -3.21 3.92 -18.13
CA GLN A 120 -1.99 4.71 -18.08
C GLN A 120 -2.38 6.15 -17.74
N LYS A 121 -1.91 6.68 -16.61
CA LYS A 121 -2.33 7.99 -16.07
C LYS A 121 -1.22 8.66 -15.28
N TYR A 122 -1.26 9.99 -15.20
CA TYR A 122 -0.55 10.72 -14.15
C TYR A 122 -1.09 10.28 -12.79
N ILE A 123 -0.19 10.08 -11.83
CA ILE A 123 -0.56 9.77 -10.45
C ILE A 123 -0.23 10.95 -9.54
N ILE A 124 -0.91 10.98 -8.40
CA ILE A 124 -0.69 11.97 -7.35
C ILE A 124 -0.45 11.19 -6.07
N VAL A 125 0.68 11.46 -5.43
CA VAL A 125 1.07 10.88 -4.15
C VAL A 125 1.24 12.00 -3.13
N ALA A 126 0.88 11.75 -1.87
CA ALA A 126 1.26 12.62 -0.76
C ALA A 126 2.62 12.14 -0.26
N CYS A 127 3.57 13.04 -0.03
CA CYS A 127 4.91 12.70 0.40
C CYS A 127 5.23 13.31 1.77
N GLU A 128 5.92 12.55 2.62
CA GLU A 128 6.30 12.98 3.96
C GLU A 128 7.70 12.46 4.33
N GLY A 129 8.30 13.03 5.38
CA GLY A 129 9.57 12.57 5.94
C GLY A 129 10.83 13.16 5.28
N THR A 130 11.99 12.70 5.77
CA THR A 130 13.32 13.07 5.30
C THR A 130 14.20 11.80 5.19
N PRO A 131 14.43 11.25 3.99
CA PRO A 131 14.01 11.76 2.68
C PRO A 131 12.48 11.72 2.47
N SER A 132 11.96 12.63 1.64
CA SER A 132 10.54 12.74 1.32
C SER A 132 10.12 11.58 0.41
N VAL A 133 9.20 10.75 0.89
CA VAL A 133 8.70 9.56 0.18
C VAL A 133 7.18 9.43 0.32
N PRO A 134 6.49 8.69 -0.57
CA PRO A 134 5.06 8.44 -0.48
C PRO A 134 4.62 7.64 0.76
#